data_AF-A0A7Z9HU77-F1
#
_entry.id   AF-A0A7Z9HU77-F1
#
_cell.length_a   1.000
_cell.length_b   1.000
_cell.length_c   1.000
_cell.angle_alpha   90.00
_cell.angle_beta   90.00
_cell.angle_gamma   90.00
#
_symmetry.space_group_name_H-M   'P 1'
#
loop_
_entity.id
_entity.type
_entity.pdbx_description
1 polymer ?
#
loop_
_entity_poly.entity_id
_entity_poly.type
_entity_poly.pdbx_seq_one_letter_code
_entity_poly.pdbx_strand_id
1 'polypeptide(L)'
;MSLWRIAWNYLWDRWFTTALTILSVALAVGLISAILTIRNETRKRFEEEQSAWDIVVGGRQGSPLQLVLNAIYYLDNPPGNMLYSDYLRLKEEENVAYAFPVSLGDRYSDFRIVGTIPEIFDYPWT
;
A
#
# COMPACT_ATOMS: atom_id res chain seq x y z
N MET A 1 26.82 -41.63 -23.28
CA MET A 1 25.42 -41.23 -23.54
C MET A 1 24.96 -40.38 -22.37
N SER A 2 24.58 -39.12 -22.62
CA SER A 2 24.24 -38.17 -21.56
C SER A 2 22.81 -38.40 -21.06
N LEU A 3 22.62 -38.51 -19.74
CA LEU A 3 21.31 -38.59 -19.08
C LEU A 3 20.37 -37.45 -19.51
N TRP A 4 20.93 -36.24 -19.70
CA TRP A 4 20.18 -35.07 -20.18
C TRP A 4 19.56 -35.27 -21.56
N ARG A 5 20.26 -35.94 -22.46
CA ARG A 5 19.77 -36.20 -23.83
C ARG A 5 18.64 -37.22 -23.84
N ILE A 6 18.69 -38.20 -22.93
CA ILE A 6 17.63 -39.20 -22.77
C ILE A 6 16.37 -38.53 -22.18
N ALA A 7 16.52 -37.70 -21.15
CA ALA A 7 15.42 -36.94 -20.55
C ALA A 7 14.74 -36.00 -21.56
N TRP A 8 15.53 -35.28 -22.38
CA TRP A 8 15.01 -34.38 -23.40
C TRP A 8 14.22 -35.10 -24.49
N ASN A 9 14.74 -36.22 -25.01
CA ASN A 9 14.03 -37.02 -25.99
C ASN A 9 12.72 -37.61 -25.43
N TYR A 10 12.71 -37.98 -24.15
CA TYR A 10 11.52 -38.51 -23.47
C TYR A 10 10.41 -37.46 -23.34
N LEU A 11 10.77 -36.20 -23.06
CA LEU A 11 9.82 -35.08 -23.00
C LEU A 11 9.18 -34.80 -24.37
N TRP A 12 9.94 -34.90 -25.46
CA TRP A 12 9.43 -34.75 -26.82
C TRP A 12 8.51 -35.91 -27.23
N ASP A 13 8.87 -37.15 -26.87
CA ASP A 13 8.04 -38.31 -27.20
C ASP A 13 6.63 -38.23 -26.57
N ARG A 14 6.52 -37.57 -25.40
CA ARG A 14 5.24 -37.29 -24.69
C ARG A 14 4.88 -35.80 -24.70
N TRP A 15 5.02 -35.14 -25.84
CA TRP A 15 4.89 -33.67 -25.95
C TRP A 15 3.56 -33.12 -25.44
N PHE A 16 2.43 -33.79 -25.68
CA PHE A 16 1.11 -33.31 -25.27
C PHE A 16 0.93 -33.28 -23.74
N THR A 17 1.27 -34.38 -23.07
CA THR A 17 1.22 -34.49 -21.60
C THR A 17 2.24 -33.55 -20.94
N THR A 18 3.43 -33.44 -21.54
CA THR A 18 4.47 -32.53 -21.07
C THR A 18 4.01 -31.06 -21.20
N ALA A 19 3.40 -30.68 -22.32
CA ALA A 19 2.87 -29.34 -22.54
C ALA A 19 1.77 -28.98 -21.55
N LEU A 20 0.80 -29.87 -21.30
CA LEU A 20 -0.24 -29.65 -20.29
C LEU A 20 0.33 -29.49 -18.87
N THR A 21 1.38 -30.25 -18.54
CA THR A 21 2.06 -30.14 -17.24
C THR A 21 2.77 -28.79 -17.11
N ILE A 22 3.54 -28.40 -18.13
CA ILE A 22 4.22 -27.09 -18.17
C ILE A 22 3.19 -25.96 -18.07
N LEU A 23 2.09 -26.03 -18.81
CA LEU A 23 1.03 -25.03 -18.77
C LEU A 23 0.41 -24.93 -17.38
N SER A 24 0.12 -26.06 -16.74
CA SER A 24 -0.47 -26.09 -15.39
C SER A 24 0.45 -25.45 -14.36
N VAL A 25 1.75 -25.76 -14.41
CA VAL A 25 2.75 -25.16 -13.52
C VAL A 25 2.93 -23.66 -13.83
N ALA A 26 2.99 -23.28 -15.10
CA ALA A 26 3.12 -21.90 -15.53
C ALA A 26 1.93 -21.05 -15.07
N LEU A 27 0.70 -21.58 -15.16
CA LEU A 27 -0.50 -20.89 -14.67
C LEU A 27 -0.48 -20.73 -13.15
N ALA A 28 -0.10 -21.77 -12.40
CA ALA A 28 -0.03 -21.69 -10.94
C ALA A 28 1.00 -20.63 -10.48
N VAL A 29 2.21 -20.68 -11.03
CA VAL A 29 3.28 -19.73 -10.70
C VAL A 29 2.94 -18.32 -11.20
N GLY A 30 2.37 -18.22 -12.40
CA GLY A 30 1.94 -16.97 -13.02
C GLY A 30 0.86 -16.26 -12.20
N LEU A 31 -0.13 -17.01 -11.70
CA LEU A 31 -1.19 -16.46 -10.86
C LEU A 31 -0.64 -15.91 -9.54
N ILE A 32 0.20 -16.69 -8.85
CA ILE A 32 0.83 -16.24 -7.61
C ILE A 32 1.67 -14.98 -7.86
N SER A 33 2.47 -14.97 -8.93
CA SER A 33 3.30 -13.83 -9.29
C SER A 33 2.47 -12.59 -9.63
N ALA A 34 1.37 -12.75 -10.37
CA ALA A 34 0.47 -11.66 -10.72
C ALA A 34 -0.17 -11.04 -9.47
N ILE A 35 -0.69 -11.86 -8.55
CA ILE A 35 -1.28 -11.39 -7.29
C ILE A 35 -0.26 -10.61 -6.47
N LEU A 36 0.95 -11.14 -6.30
CA LEU A 36 2.00 -10.48 -5.55
C LEU A 36 2.44 -9.16 -6.19
N THR A 37 2.55 -9.14 -7.52
CA THR A 37 2.94 -7.94 -8.28
C THR A 37 1.87 -6.87 -8.16
N ILE A 38 0.60 -7.21 -8.38
CA ILE A 38 -0.52 -6.27 -8.25
C ILE A 38 -0.56 -5.72 -6.83
N ARG A 39 -0.46 -6.57 -5.81
CA ARG A 39 -0.45 -6.13 -4.41
C ARG A 39 0.68 -5.14 -4.13
N ASN A 40 1.87 -5.41 -4.64
CA ASN A 40 3.04 -4.58 -4.40
C ASN A 40 2.95 -3.24 -5.13
N GLU A 41 2.54 -3.25 -6.40
CA GLU A 41 2.37 -2.04 -7.19
C GLU A 41 1.24 -1.16 -6.65
N THR A 42 0.09 -1.74 -6.30
CA THR A 42 -1.00 -0.99 -5.68
C THR A 42 -0.55 -0.35 -4.37
N ARG A 43 0.18 -1.08 -3.52
CA ARG A 43 0.75 -0.53 -2.28
C ARG A 43 1.70 0.63 -2.56
N LYS A 44 2.62 0.45 -3.50
CA LYS A 44 3.61 1.45 -3.87
C LYS A 44 2.95 2.72 -4.42
N ARG A 45 1.92 2.57 -5.27
CA ARG A 45 1.13 3.69 -5.78
C ARG A 45 0.48 4.48 -4.64
N PHE A 46 -0.19 3.82 -3.69
CA PHE A 46 -0.77 4.54 -2.55
C PHE A 46 0.27 5.23 -1.66
N GLU A 47 1.48 4.67 -1.53
CA GLU A 47 2.59 5.28 -0.80
C GLU A 47 3.24 6.46 -1.58
N GLU A 48 3.30 6.43 -2.92
CA GLU A 48 3.99 7.42 -3.77
C GLU A 48 3.09 8.51 -4.36
N GLU A 49 1.79 8.26 -4.58
CA GLU A 49 0.88 9.15 -5.34
C GLU A 49 0.29 10.29 -4.48
N GLN A 50 1.05 10.80 -3.52
CA GLN A 50 0.66 11.94 -2.68
C GLN A 50 1.18 13.26 -3.28
N SER A 51 0.52 13.74 -4.33
CA SER A 51 0.84 15.06 -4.89
C SER A 51 0.41 16.22 -3.97
N ALA A 52 -0.43 15.97 -2.96
CA ALA A 52 -0.97 17.01 -2.07
C ALA A 52 -0.30 17.04 -0.68
N TRP A 53 0.46 16.01 -0.32
CA TRP A 53 1.03 15.83 1.01
C TRP A 53 2.44 15.28 0.90
N ASP A 54 3.44 16.01 1.40
CA ASP A 54 4.83 15.57 1.32
C ASP A 54 5.15 14.42 2.29
N ILE A 55 4.56 14.46 3.50
CA ILE A 55 4.84 13.52 4.58
C ILE A 55 3.57 13.27 5.39
N VAL A 56 3.31 11.99 5.69
CA VAL A 56 2.29 11.57 6.67
C VAL A 56 2.98 11.04 7.92
N VAL A 57 2.65 11.62 9.07
CA VAL A 57 3.16 11.21 10.38
C VAL A 57 2.01 10.70 11.24
N GLY A 58 2.25 9.61 11.97
CA GLY A 58 1.24 9.01 12.85
C GLY A 58 1.83 8.19 13.97
N GLY A 59 0.97 7.49 14.69
CA GLY A 59 1.36 6.62 15.79
C GLY A 59 2.39 5.58 15.37
N ARG A 60 3.26 5.18 16.30
CA ARG A 60 4.30 4.15 16.04
C ARG A 60 3.71 2.73 15.85
N GLN A 61 2.40 2.57 15.95
CA GLN A 61 1.70 1.29 15.88
C GLN A 61 0.97 1.17 14.54
N GLY A 62 1.33 0.18 13.72
CA GLY A 62 0.70 -0.08 12.42
C GLY A 62 1.70 -0.09 11.28
N SER A 63 1.23 -0.43 10.08
CA SER A 63 2.06 -0.36 8.87
C SER A 63 2.02 1.04 8.23
N PRO A 64 3.09 1.49 7.56
CA PRO A 64 3.09 2.77 6.83
C PRO A 64 1.92 2.90 5.85
N LEU A 65 1.58 1.82 5.15
CA LEU A 65 0.43 1.78 4.24
C LEU A 65 -0.89 2.03 4.98
N GLN A 66 -1.10 1.43 6.15
CA GLN A 66 -2.31 1.67 6.95
C GLN A 66 -2.44 3.13 7.38
N LEU A 67 -1.32 3.76 7.76
CA LEU A 67 -1.30 5.17 8.10
C LEU A 67 -1.72 6.05 6.93
N VAL A 68 -1.16 5.80 5.74
CA VAL A 68 -1.52 6.54 4.52
C VAL A 68 -2.98 6.29 4.12
N LEU A 69 -3.42 5.03 4.10
CA LEU A 69 -4.80 4.66 3.78
C LEU A 69 -5.80 5.30 4.75
N ASN A 70 -5.48 5.34 6.04
CA ASN A 70 -6.35 5.94 7.04
C ASN A 70 -6.39 7.46 6.94
N ALA A 71 -5.22 8.12 6.94
CA ALA A 71 -5.13 9.57 7.01
C ALA A 71 -5.65 10.27 5.75
N ILE A 72 -5.39 9.72 4.57
CA ILE A 72 -5.71 10.38 3.29
C ILE A 72 -6.99 9.81 2.67
N TYR A 73 -7.10 8.49 2.60
CA TYR A 73 -8.21 7.83 1.92
C TYR A 73 -9.38 7.51 2.84
N TYR A 74 -9.24 7.73 4.15
CA TYR A 74 -10.24 7.33 5.13
C TYR A 74 -10.61 5.85 4.96
N LEU A 75 -9.61 5.01 4.70
CA LEU A 75 -9.71 3.56 4.59
C LEU A 75 -9.02 2.91 5.79
N ASP A 76 -9.51 1.74 6.22
CA ASP A 76 -8.98 1.02 7.38
C ASP A 76 -9.13 1.78 8.73
N ASN A 77 -8.74 1.13 9.82
CA ASN A 77 -8.76 1.64 11.20
C ASN A 77 -7.54 2.54 11.51
N PRO A 78 -7.69 3.52 12.43
CA PRO A 78 -6.61 4.42 12.80
C PRO A 78 -5.43 3.67 13.43
N PRO A 79 -4.21 3.80 12.87
CA PRO A 79 -3.03 3.11 13.38
C PRO A 79 -2.41 3.89 14.53
N GLY A 80 -2.90 3.65 15.75
CA GLY A 80 -2.35 4.22 16.98
C GLY A 80 -2.43 5.75 17.08
N ASN A 81 -2.65 6.27 18.29
CA ASN A 81 -2.75 7.71 18.47
C ASN A 81 -1.35 8.35 18.61
N MET A 82 -1.17 9.50 17.98
CA MET A 82 -0.02 10.38 18.21
C MET A 82 -0.35 11.39 19.31
N LEU A 83 0.62 11.74 20.15
CA LEU A 83 0.41 12.77 21.16
C LEU A 83 0.31 14.14 20.49
N TYR A 84 -0.65 14.95 20.92
CA TYR A 84 -0.82 16.31 20.39
C TYR A 84 0.43 17.19 20.58
N SER A 85 1.21 16.95 21.65
CA SER A 85 2.49 17.61 21.87
C SER A 85 3.52 17.35 20.77
N ASP A 86 3.51 16.16 20.17
CA ASP A 86 4.43 15.83 19.08
C ASP A 86 4.01 16.52 17.78
N TYR A 87 2.70 16.69 17.54
CA TYR A 87 2.20 17.52 16.46
C TYR A 87 2.64 18.98 16.62
N LEU A 88 2.51 19.56 17.82
CA LEU A 88 2.95 20.94 18.08
C LEU A 88 4.45 21.12 17.80
N ARG A 89 5.28 20.16 18.23
CA ARG A 89 6.72 20.17 17.93
C ARG A 89 6.99 20.15 16.43
N LEU A 90 6.32 19.27 15.68
CA LEU A 90 6.49 19.20 14.23
C LEU A 90 6.03 20.48 13.53
N LYS A 91 4.96 21.11 14.00
CA LYS A 91 4.47 22.39 13.48
C LYS A 91 5.45 23.54 13.69
N GLU A 92 6.28 23.47 14.73
CA GLU A 92 7.29 24.50 15.06
C GLU A 92 8.61 24.33 14.30
N GLU A 93 8.82 23.20 13.59
CA GLU A 93 10.03 22.95 12.80
C GLU A 93 10.12 23.88 11.58
N GLU A 94 11.30 24.46 11.34
CA GLU A 94 11.53 25.43 10.23
C GLU A 94 11.27 24.82 8.84
N ASN A 95 11.42 23.50 8.72
CA ASN A 95 11.20 22.77 7.46
C ASN A 95 9.73 22.43 7.20
N VAL A 96 8.80 22.78 8.10
CA VAL A 96 7.38 22.45 7.98
C VAL A 96 6.60 23.70 7.61
N ALA A 97 6.22 23.81 6.34
CA ALA A 97 5.42 24.93 5.86
C ALA A 97 3.99 24.91 6.44
N TYR A 98 3.36 23.73 6.44
CA TYR A 98 2.02 23.52 6.97
C TYR A 98 1.91 22.13 7.58
N ALA A 99 1.18 22.02 8.70
CA ALA A 99 0.88 20.77 9.36
C ALA A 99 -0.59 20.74 9.76
N PHE A 100 -1.31 19.73 9.27
CA PHE A 100 -2.73 19.55 9.54
C PHE A 100 -2.93 18.26 10.34
N PRO A 101 -3.35 18.33 11.62
CA PRO A 101 -3.60 17.13 12.42
C PRO A 101 -4.94 16.54 12.01
N VAL A 102 -4.98 15.22 11.82
CA VAL A 102 -6.18 14.48 11.46
C VAL A 102 -6.48 13.43 12.52
N SER A 103 -7.71 13.43 13.03
CA SER A 103 -8.22 12.47 14.00
C SER A 103 -9.41 11.73 13.39
N LEU A 104 -9.32 10.40 13.34
CA LEU A 104 -10.30 9.50 12.74
C LEU A 104 -10.64 8.41 13.75
N GLY A 105 -11.92 8.06 13.88
CA GLY A 105 -12.33 6.98 14.79
C GLY A 105 -13.81 6.66 14.69
N ASP A 106 -14.65 7.68 14.65
CA ASP A 106 -16.10 7.51 14.62
C ASP A 106 -16.69 7.64 13.21
N ARG A 107 -17.88 7.08 13.05
CA ARG A 107 -18.70 7.22 11.85
C ARG A 107 -20.12 7.59 12.25
N TYR A 108 -20.76 8.42 11.45
CA TYR A 108 -22.17 8.69 11.54
C TYR A 108 -22.84 8.23 10.25
N SER A 109 -23.65 7.17 10.35
CA SER A 109 -24.19 6.45 9.18
C SER A 109 -23.06 6.04 8.22
N ASP A 110 -23.12 6.45 6.95
CA ASP A 110 -22.11 6.15 5.92
C ASP A 110 -20.96 7.17 5.86
N PHE A 111 -20.98 8.19 6.73
CA PHE A 111 -19.98 9.26 6.74
C PHE A 111 -18.95 9.06 7.87
N ARG A 112 -17.66 9.18 7.53
CA ARG A 112 -16.60 9.24 8.54
C ARG A 112 -16.59 10.61 9.20
N ILE A 113 -16.45 10.62 10.52
CA ILE A 113 -16.20 11.85 11.27
C ILE A 113 -14.69 12.10 11.25
N VAL A 114 -14.30 13.25 10.72
CA VAL A 114 -12.89 13.69 10.61
C VAL A 114 -12.70 14.90 11.51
N GLY A 115 -11.87 14.76 12.54
CA GLY A 115 -11.41 15.88 13.36
C GLY A 115 -10.16 16.49 12.75
N THR A 116 -10.20 17.79 12.48
CA THR A 116 -9.05 18.57 11.96
C THR A 116 -9.17 20.02 12.42
N ILE A 117 -8.17 20.83 12.09
CA ILE A 117 -8.14 22.27 12.38
C ILE A 117 -8.71 23.08 11.20
N PRO A 118 -9.34 24.25 11.43
CA PRO A 118 -9.95 25.05 10.36
C PRO A 118 -8.99 25.47 9.23
N GLU A 119 -7.71 25.65 9.54
CA GLU A 119 -6.67 26.11 8.62
C GLU A 119 -6.52 25.20 7.39
N ILE A 120 -6.96 23.94 7.47
CA ILE A 120 -6.94 23.01 6.33
C ILE A 120 -7.85 23.47 5.17
N PHE A 121 -8.92 24.20 5.50
CA PHE A 121 -9.87 24.72 4.50
C PHE A 121 -9.39 26.01 3.84
N ASP A 122 -8.46 26.72 4.49
CA ASP A 122 -7.86 27.95 3.98
C ASP A 122 -6.62 27.66 3.10
N TYR A 123 -6.11 26.43 3.11
CA TYR A 123 -4.95 26.03 2.32
C TYR A 123 -5.28 25.97 0.82
N PRO A 124 -4.47 26.60 -0.05
CA PRO A 124 -4.67 26.55 -1.50
C PRO A 124 -4.22 25.19 -2.05
N TRP A 125 -5.18 24.29 -2.23
CA TRP A 125 -5.00 23.00 -2.91
C TRP A 125 -4.88 23.20 -4.43
N THR A 126 -3.78 23.76 -4.92
CA THR A 126 -3.53 24.02 -6.35
C THR A 126 -2.12 23.69 -6.76
#